data_AF-A0A2D6YSK9-F1
#
_entry.id   AF-A0A2D6YSK9-F1
#
_cell.length_a   1.000
_cell.length_b   1.000
_cell.length_c   1.000
_cell.angle_alpha   90.00
_cell.angle_beta   90.00
_cell.angle_gamma   90.00
#
_symmetry.space_group_name_H-M   'P 1'
#
loop_
_entity.id
_entity.type
_entity.pdbx_description
1 polymer ?
#
loop_
_entity_poly.entity_id
_entity_poly.type
_entity_poly.pdbx_seq_one_letter_code
_entity_poly.pdbx_strand_id
1 'polypeptide(L)'
;MVTLGGESPTDIEFLQIDYDERRKAHRTVFSSREGHDLDIEDAEVLEVPRAKAGEVLEHILQKLHLAPLLILPIAKWRPVFDLVTPVMTDNEQWISIDSEASIEMNTRDPLVCEPRDLHLLRAVVEVILREGEEMGQGISIAAIQAPVLVEVEPAGGVLLTIGNEGLADEVRAVADAFRTD
;
A
#
# COMPACT_ATOMS: atom_id res chain seq x y z
N MET A 1 6.76 9.98 -11.92
CA MET A 1 7.87 9.28 -11.21
C MET A 1 7.52 9.35 -9.73
N VAL A 2 7.82 8.36 -8.89
CA VAL A 2 7.62 8.54 -7.44
C VAL A 2 8.89 9.10 -6.84
N THR A 3 8.76 10.16 -6.05
CA THR A 3 9.85 10.86 -5.37
C THR A 3 9.69 10.66 -3.87
N LEU A 4 10.81 10.37 -3.20
CA LEU A 4 10.92 10.35 -1.74
C LEU A 4 11.28 11.77 -1.30
N GLY A 5 10.47 12.39 -0.43
CA GLY A 5 10.71 13.75 0.10
C GLY A 5 11.13 13.71 1.56
N GLY A 6 12.03 14.61 1.98
CA GLY A 6 12.58 14.67 3.34
C GLY A 6 13.73 15.67 3.50
N GLU A 7 14.05 16.06 4.73
CA GLU A 7 15.21 16.95 5.01
C GLU A 7 16.56 16.26 4.70
N SER A 8 16.58 14.93 4.74
CA SER A 8 17.75 14.11 4.38
C SER A 8 17.34 12.78 3.74
N PRO A 9 18.24 12.08 3.01
CA PRO A 9 17.95 10.75 2.45
C PRO A 9 17.56 9.69 3.49
N THR A 10 17.89 9.92 4.77
CA THR A 10 17.53 9.05 5.91
C THR A 10 16.27 9.52 6.64
N ASP A 11 15.76 10.71 6.33
CA ASP A 11 14.57 11.31 6.94
C ASP A 11 13.46 11.43 5.91
N ILE A 12 12.97 10.29 5.41
CA ILE A 12 11.85 10.28 4.45
C ILE A 12 10.57 10.70 5.17
N GLU A 13 10.05 11.87 4.82
CA GLU A 13 8.85 12.47 5.40
C GLU A 13 7.59 12.08 4.64
N PHE A 14 7.67 11.96 3.32
CA PHE A 14 6.53 11.62 2.47
C PHE A 14 6.94 10.98 1.14
N LEU A 15 5.99 10.28 0.54
CA LEU A 15 6.04 9.83 -0.84
C LEU A 15 5.18 10.76 -1.68
N GLN A 16 5.70 11.18 -2.82
CA GLN A 16 4.91 11.96 -3.77
C GLN A 16 5.12 11.41 -5.16
N ILE A 17 4.03 11.27 -5.91
CA ILE A 17 4.17 11.07 -7.35
C ILE A 17 4.40 12.43 -7.99
N ASP A 18 5.54 12.57 -8.65
CA ASP A 18 5.87 13.68 -9.53
C ASP A 18 5.00 13.59 -10.80
N TYR A 19 4.05 14.52 -10.89
CA TYR A 19 3.20 14.75 -12.05
C TYR A 19 3.60 16.09 -12.69
N ASP A 20 3.81 16.08 -14.00
CA ASP A 20 3.85 17.31 -14.81
C ASP A 20 2.41 17.84 -14.96
N GLU A 21 2.21 19.16 -15.00
CA GLU A 21 0.90 19.86 -15.09
C GLU A 21 0.01 19.37 -16.25
N ARG A 22 0.58 18.58 -17.17
CA ARG A 22 -0.10 17.95 -18.32
C ARG A 22 -0.69 16.56 -18.03
N ARG A 23 -0.44 15.96 -16.86
CA ARG A 23 -0.90 14.61 -16.50
C ARG A 23 -1.82 14.68 -15.27
N LYS A 24 -3.08 14.29 -15.43
CA LYS A 24 -4.04 14.18 -14.33
C LYS A 24 -3.73 12.92 -13.52
N ALA A 25 -3.64 13.04 -12.20
CA ALA A 25 -3.59 11.89 -11.31
C ALA A 25 -4.97 11.21 -11.28
N HIS A 26 -4.98 9.89 -11.42
CA HIS A 26 -6.18 9.07 -11.25
C HIS A 26 -6.13 8.46 -9.86
N ARG A 27 -7.15 8.76 -9.05
CA ARG A 27 -7.26 8.25 -7.70
C ARG A 27 -8.37 7.21 -7.66
N THR A 28 -8.08 6.11 -7.01
CA THR A 28 -8.99 4.98 -6.90
C THR A 28 -8.95 4.47 -5.48
N VAL A 29 -10.10 4.42 -4.81
CA VAL A 29 -10.20 3.89 -3.46
C VAL A 29 -11.04 2.63 -3.47
N PHE A 30 -10.64 1.65 -2.68
CA PHE A 30 -11.49 0.51 -2.38
C PHE A 30 -11.35 0.07 -0.93
N SER A 31 -12.31 -0.74 -0.48
CA SER A 31 -12.26 -1.37 0.83
C SER A 31 -12.33 -0.40 2.03
N SER A 32 -12.88 0.82 1.88
CA SER A 32 -13.06 1.73 3.01
C SER A 32 -13.99 1.14 4.08
N ARG A 33 -13.76 1.49 5.36
CA ARG A 33 -14.62 1.08 6.47
C ARG A 33 -15.92 1.90 6.42
N GLU A 34 -17.05 1.27 6.71
CA GLU A 34 -18.35 1.96 6.76
C GLU A 34 -18.30 3.15 7.74
N GLY A 35 -18.76 4.32 7.29
CA GLY A 35 -18.75 5.55 8.08
C GLY A 35 -17.40 6.30 8.10
N HIS A 36 -16.37 5.82 7.39
CA HIS A 36 -15.15 6.57 7.15
C HIS A 36 -15.32 7.47 5.93
N ASP A 37 -15.28 8.79 6.14
CA ASP A 37 -15.33 9.73 5.03
C ASP A 37 -13.98 9.68 4.29
N LEU A 38 -14.03 9.42 3.00
CA LEU A 38 -12.84 9.47 2.14
C LEU A 38 -12.73 10.90 1.63
N ASP A 39 -12.01 11.74 2.36
CA ASP A 39 -11.74 13.12 1.94
C ASP A 39 -10.65 13.15 0.85
N ILE A 40 -10.98 12.55 -0.29
CA ILE A 40 -10.09 12.46 -1.44
C ILE A 40 -10.87 12.94 -2.65
N GLU A 41 -10.76 14.25 -2.92
CA GLU A 41 -11.34 14.88 -4.11
C GLU A 41 -11.01 14.05 -5.37
N ASP A 42 -12.06 13.81 -6.18
CA ASP A 42 -12.03 13.11 -7.46
C ASP A 42 -11.56 11.63 -7.42
N ALA A 43 -11.59 10.98 -6.25
CA ALA A 43 -11.33 9.54 -6.17
C ALA A 43 -12.50 8.70 -6.68
N GLU A 44 -12.20 7.78 -7.60
CA GLU A 44 -13.14 6.74 -8.03
C GLU A 44 -13.22 5.65 -6.96
N VAL A 45 -14.43 5.36 -6.47
CA VAL A 45 -14.64 4.31 -5.47
C VAL A 45 -14.97 3.00 -6.19
N LEU A 46 -14.13 1.99 -5.99
CA LEU A 46 -14.36 0.63 -6.48
C LEU A 46 -14.97 -0.23 -5.37
N GLU A 47 -16.07 -0.89 -5.70
CA GLU A 47 -16.78 -1.77 -4.78
C GLU A 47 -16.05 -3.11 -4.62
N VAL A 48 -14.96 -3.12 -3.85
CA VAL A 48 -14.24 -4.35 -3.49
C VAL A 48 -14.54 -4.69 -2.02
N PRO A 49 -15.01 -5.92 -1.72
CA PRO A 49 -15.16 -6.36 -0.35
C PRO A 49 -13.85 -6.24 0.43
N ARG A 50 -13.89 -5.70 1.64
CA ARG A 50 -12.68 -5.46 2.45
C ARG A 50 -11.83 -6.71 2.68
N ALA A 51 -12.48 -7.87 2.82
CA ALA A 51 -11.81 -9.15 2.95
C ALA A 51 -11.02 -9.60 1.69
N LYS A 52 -11.35 -9.05 0.51
CA LYS A 52 -10.65 -9.32 -0.76
C LYS A 52 -9.62 -8.24 -1.11
N ALA A 53 -9.49 -7.17 -0.32
CA ALA A 53 -8.69 -6.00 -0.69
C ALA A 53 -7.20 -6.31 -0.88
N GLY A 54 -6.60 -7.10 0.01
CA GLY A 54 -5.20 -7.52 -0.12
C GLY A 54 -4.97 -8.38 -1.36
N GLU A 55 -5.91 -9.27 -1.68
CA GLU A 55 -5.87 -10.09 -2.89
C GLU A 55 -5.98 -9.25 -4.17
N VAL A 56 -6.93 -8.32 -4.23
CA VAL A 56 -7.08 -7.42 -5.38
C VAL A 56 -5.83 -6.58 -5.57
N LEU A 57 -5.29 -6.03 -4.48
CA LEU A 57 -4.05 -5.24 -4.54
C LEU A 57 -2.88 -6.08 -5.06
N GLU A 58 -2.71 -7.30 -4.55
CA GLU A 58 -1.69 -8.21 -5.07
C GLU A 58 -1.85 -8.46 -6.58
N HIS A 59 -3.06 -8.78 -7.03
CA HIS A 59 -3.32 -9.03 -8.45
C HIS A 59 -3.05 -7.80 -9.33
N ILE A 60 -3.38 -6.60 -8.84
CA ILE A 60 -3.03 -5.35 -9.52
C ILE A 60 -1.50 -5.24 -9.66
N LEU A 61 -0.76 -5.39 -8.56
CA LEU A 61 0.70 -5.26 -8.54
C LEU A 61 1.38 -6.29 -9.45
N GLN A 62 0.87 -7.53 -9.47
CA GLN A 62 1.34 -8.60 -10.35
C GLN A 62 1.05 -8.33 -11.83
N LYS A 63 -0.20 -8.01 -12.18
CA LYS A 63 -0.61 -7.77 -13.57
C LYS A 63 0.11 -6.59 -14.19
N LEU A 64 0.34 -5.54 -13.40
CA LEU A 64 1.05 -4.34 -13.84
C LEU A 64 2.58 -4.49 -13.80
N HIS A 65 3.11 -5.63 -13.34
CA HIS A 65 4.54 -5.90 -13.22
C HIS A 65 5.30 -4.81 -12.44
N LEU A 66 4.75 -4.34 -11.31
CA LEU A 66 5.23 -3.14 -10.61
C LEU A 66 6.41 -3.36 -9.65
N ALA A 67 6.86 -4.59 -9.48
CA ALA A 67 8.00 -4.91 -8.61
C ALA A 67 9.35 -4.63 -9.30
N PRO A 68 10.39 -4.19 -8.56
CA PRO A 68 10.42 -4.02 -7.10
C PRO A 68 9.64 -2.80 -6.60
N LEU A 69 9.05 -2.95 -5.43
CA LEU A 69 8.28 -1.92 -4.72
C LEU A 69 9.06 -1.43 -3.50
N LEU A 70 8.86 -0.17 -3.12
CA LEU A 70 9.27 0.35 -1.81
C LEU A 70 8.05 0.38 -0.89
N ILE A 71 8.16 -0.26 0.27
CA ILE A 71 7.15 -0.21 1.33
C ILE A 71 7.67 0.68 2.45
N LEU A 72 6.88 1.66 2.85
CA LEU A 72 7.20 2.58 3.92
C LEU A 72 6.06 2.57 4.94
N PRO A 73 6.32 2.79 6.24
CA PRO A 73 5.26 3.01 7.20
C PRO A 73 4.70 4.43 7.02
N ILE A 74 3.39 4.60 7.19
CA ILE A 74 2.78 5.95 7.19
C ILE A 74 3.39 6.78 8.32
N ALA A 75 3.57 6.20 9.52
CA ALA A 75 4.21 6.84 10.65
C ALA A 75 5.62 6.29 10.94
N LYS A 76 5.72 5.12 11.56
CA LYS A 76 6.97 4.41 11.87
C LYS A 76 6.73 2.91 11.78
N TRP A 77 7.78 2.10 11.67
CA TRP A 77 7.63 0.66 11.58
C TRP A 77 7.02 0.03 12.83
N ARG A 78 7.34 0.53 14.03
CA ARG A 78 6.91 -0.07 15.31
C ARG A 78 5.40 -0.32 15.40
N PRO A 79 4.51 0.66 15.17
CA PRO A 79 3.06 0.40 15.14
C PRO A 79 2.62 -0.68 14.13
N VAL A 80 3.27 -0.76 12.96
CA VAL A 80 2.97 -1.77 11.94
C VAL A 80 3.39 -3.16 12.44
N PHE A 81 4.61 -3.29 12.98
CA PHE A 81 5.10 -4.57 13.50
C PHE A 81 4.31 -5.03 14.75
N ASP A 82 4.01 -4.11 15.67
CA ASP A 82 3.20 -4.41 16.87
C ASP A 82 1.80 -4.93 16.48
N LEU A 83 1.27 -4.49 15.34
CA LEU A 83 0.00 -4.97 14.80
C LEU A 83 0.14 -6.33 14.09
N VAL A 84 1.17 -6.48 13.25
CA VAL A 84 1.28 -7.60 12.31
C VAL A 84 1.88 -8.85 12.95
N THR A 85 2.94 -8.71 13.75
CA THR A 85 3.69 -9.83 14.33
C THR A 85 2.82 -10.78 15.15
N PRO A 86 1.89 -10.32 16.02
CA PRO A 86 1.03 -11.23 16.77
C PRO A 86 0.13 -12.12 15.89
N VAL A 87 -0.25 -11.62 14.71
CA VAL A 87 -1.15 -12.32 13.78
C VAL A 87 -0.37 -13.24 12.84
N MET A 88 0.88 -12.89 12.52
CA MET A 88 1.74 -13.59 11.57
C MET A 88 2.77 -14.52 12.23
N THR A 89 2.50 -14.99 13.45
CA THR A 89 3.44 -15.80 14.25
C THR A 89 3.86 -17.12 13.61
N ASP A 90 3.09 -17.64 12.64
CA ASP A 90 3.38 -18.89 11.92
C ASP A 90 3.88 -18.63 10.48
N ASN A 91 4.04 -17.38 10.07
CA ASN A 91 4.54 -17.03 8.74
C ASN A 91 6.07 -16.95 8.77
N GLU A 92 6.75 -17.99 8.27
CA GLU A 92 8.21 -18.09 8.28
C GLU A 92 8.93 -16.89 7.64
N GLN A 93 8.36 -16.33 6.57
CA GLN A 93 8.94 -15.19 5.87
C GLN A 93 8.85 -13.91 6.72
N TRP A 94 7.71 -13.70 7.38
CA TRP A 94 7.53 -12.58 8.31
C TRP A 94 8.45 -12.72 9.53
N ILE A 95 8.57 -13.92 10.11
CA ILE A 95 9.45 -14.18 11.26
C ILE A 95 10.90 -13.81 10.94
N SER A 96 11.37 -14.13 9.73
CA SER A 96 12.72 -13.74 9.28
C SER A 96 12.89 -12.21 9.27
N ILE A 97 11.89 -11.48 8.74
CA ILE A 97 11.92 -10.02 8.67
C ILE A 97 11.83 -9.39 10.07
N ASP A 98 10.93 -9.86 10.93
CA ASP A 98 10.76 -9.37 12.29
C ASP A 98 12.04 -9.49 13.11
N SER A 99 12.73 -10.63 13.01
CA SER A 99 14.01 -10.84 13.67
C SER A 99 15.08 -9.82 13.22
N GLU A 100 15.14 -9.51 11.92
CA GLU A 100 16.11 -8.58 11.35
C GLU A 100 15.75 -7.11 11.62
N ALA A 101 14.46 -6.78 11.62
CA ALA A 101 13.94 -5.42 11.74
C ALA A 101 13.83 -4.91 13.19
N SER A 102 13.97 -5.79 14.18
CA SER A 102 13.80 -5.48 15.62
C SER A 102 14.58 -4.28 16.14
N ILE A 103 15.66 -3.88 15.47
CA ILE A 103 16.54 -2.77 15.85
C ILE A 103 16.09 -1.44 15.22
N GLU A 104 15.47 -1.46 14.04
CA GLU A 104 15.18 -0.28 13.22
C GLU A 104 13.69 0.13 13.25
N MET A 105 12.89 -0.44 14.14
CA MET A 105 11.44 -0.21 14.19
C MET A 105 11.02 1.26 14.44
N ASN A 106 11.94 2.13 14.87
CA ASN A 106 11.65 3.55 15.12
C ASN A 106 11.94 4.47 13.93
N THR A 107 12.36 3.92 12.79
CA THR A 107 12.63 4.65 11.55
C THR A 107 11.45 4.55 10.56
N ARG A 108 11.62 5.20 9.41
CA ARG A 108 10.72 5.12 8.24
C ARG A 108 11.44 4.55 7.03
N ASP A 109 12.54 3.85 7.25
CA ASP A 109 13.39 3.36 6.16
C ASP A 109 12.59 2.42 5.25
N PRO A 110 12.70 2.58 3.92
CA PRO A 110 11.90 1.81 3.00
C PRO A 110 12.36 0.35 2.99
N LEU A 111 11.40 -0.58 3.05
CA LEU A 111 11.63 -1.99 2.78
C LEU A 111 11.43 -2.26 1.29
N VAL A 112 12.36 -2.99 0.69
CA VAL A 112 12.23 -3.42 -0.71
C VAL A 112 11.37 -4.69 -0.75
N CYS A 113 10.33 -4.66 -1.59
CA CYS A 113 9.47 -5.81 -1.85
C CYS A 113 9.70 -6.28 -3.28
N GLU A 114 10.23 -7.50 -3.41
CA GLU A 114 10.49 -8.17 -4.68
C GLU A 114 9.24 -8.92 -5.17
N PRO A 115 9.17 -9.36 -6.44
CA PRO A 115 8.00 -10.09 -6.95
C PRO A 115 7.60 -11.31 -6.11
N ARG A 116 8.58 -11.99 -5.50
CA ARG A 116 8.35 -13.16 -4.64
C ARG A 116 7.71 -12.81 -3.28
N ASP A 117 7.80 -11.54 -2.87
CA ASP A 117 7.34 -11.07 -1.56
C ASP A 117 5.88 -10.56 -1.63
N LEU A 118 5.25 -10.55 -2.81
CA LEU A 118 3.89 -10.03 -2.99
C LEU A 118 2.83 -10.79 -2.18
N HIS A 119 3.00 -12.10 -2.00
CA HIS A 119 2.12 -12.89 -1.12
C HIS A 119 2.26 -12.49 0.35
N LEU A 120 3.47 -12.15 0.80
CA LEU A 120 3.69 -11.63 2.14
C LEU A 120 3.07 -10.23 2.28
N LEU A 121 3.27 -9.36 1.29
CA LEU A 121 2.67 -8.02 1.26
C LEU A 121 1.15 -8.10 1.35
N ARG A 122 0.51 -9.02 0.60
CA ARG A 122 -0.93 -9.30 0.72
C ARG A 122 -1.31 -9.60 2.17
N ALA A 123 -0.62 -10.54 2.81
CA ALA A 123 -0.93 -10.92 4.19
C ALA A 123 -0.80 -9.74 5.16
N VAL A 124 0.25 -8.92 5.02
CA VAL A 124 0.43 -7.69 5.81
C VAL A 124 -0.73 -6.72 5.59
N VAL A 125 -1.11 -6.47 4.34
CA VAL A 125 -2.24 -5.58 3.98
C VAL A 125 -3.55 -6.09 4.57
N GLU A 126 -3.82 -7.39 4.49
CA GLU A 126 -5.00 -8.01 5.08
C GLU A 126 -5.03 -7.82 6.61
N VAL A 127 -3.89 -7.95 7.29
CA VAL A 127 -3.81 -7.70 8.74
C VAL A 127 -4.05 -6.23 9.07
N ILE A 128 -3.41 -5.29 8.36
CA ILE A 128 -3.60 -3.84 8.55
C ILE A 128 -5.08 -3.48 8.39
N LEU A 129 -5.73 -3.99 7.35
CA LEU A 129 -7.13 -3.70 7.09
C LEU A 129 -8.07 -4.42 8.07
N ARG A 130 -7.69 -5.54 8.66
CA ARG A 130 -8.58 -6.27 9.57
C ARG A 130 -8.46 -5.80 11.01
N GLU A 131 -7.24 -5.61 11.49
CA GLU A 131 -6.91 -5.40 12.90
C GLU A 131 -6.47 -3.96 13.21
N GLY A 132 -6.14 -3.16 12.19
CA GLY A 132 -5.68 -1.80 12.39
C GLY A 132 -6.79 -0.87 12.92
N GLU A 133 -6.41 -0.01 13.86
CA GLU A 133 -7.28 0.96 14.53
C GLU A 133 -6.77 2.39 14.37
N GLU A 134 -5.46 2.58 14.22
CA GLU A 134 -4.81 3.89 14.17
C GLU A 134 -4.10 4.12 12.84
N MET A 135 -4.13 5.36 12.32
CA MET A 135 -3.44 5.72 11.06
C MET A 135 -1.95 5.37 11.04
N GLY A 136 -1.28 5.43 12.19
CA GLY A 136 0.13 5.08 12.30
C GLY A 136 0.47 3.63 11.98
N GLN A 137 -0.52 2.74 11.91
CA GLN A 137 -0.37 1.32 11.59
C GLN A 137 -0.51 1.03 10.09
N GLY A 138 -0.77 2.05 9.27
CA GLY A 138 -0.82 1.90 7.82
C GLY A 138 0.55 1.92 7.15
N ILE A 139 0.56 1.54 5.87
CA ILE A 139 1.75 1.53 5.03
C ILE A 139 1.49 2.25 3.70
N SER A 140 2.54 2.79 3.12
CA SER A 140 2.56 3.28 1.75
C SER A 140 3.45 2.39 0.89
N ILE A 141 3.03 2.12 -0.34
CA ILE A 141 3.73 1.26 -1.30
C ILE A 141 3.96 2.06 -2.57
N ALA A 142 5.22 2.26 -2.96
CA ALA A 142 5.59 3.00 -4.15
C ALA A 142 6.22 2.07 -5.20
N ALA A 143 5.73 2.14 -6.43
CA ALA A 143 6.39 1.52 -7.56
C ALA A 143 7.59 2.38 -8.01
N ILE A 144 8.79 1.79 -8.08
CA ILE A 144 10.00 2.54 -8.47
C ILE A 144 9.94 2.91 -9.96
N GLN A 145 9.40 2.01 -10.79
CA GLN A 145 9.44 2.12 -12.25
C GLN A 145 8.16 2.69 -12.87
N ALA A 146 7.14 2.95 -12.07
CA ALA A 146 5.84 3.44 -12.55
C ALA A 146 5.30 4.54 -11.62
N PRO A 147 4.48 5.47 -12.13
CA PRO A 147 3.86 6.49 -11.30
C PRO A 147 2.65 5.90 -10.54
N VAL A 148 2.89 4.94 -9.65
CA VAL A 148 1.88 4.27 -8.83
C VAL A 148 2.29 4.34 -7.37
N LEU A 149 1.38 4.85 -6.54
CA LEU A 149 1.48 4.95 -5.10
C LEU A 149 0.22 4.33 -4.52
N VAL A 150 0.40 3.48 -3.52
CA VAL A 150 -0.69 2.86 -2.79
C VAL A 150 -0.56 3.26 -1.33
N GLU A 151 -1.66 3.69 -0.72
CA GLU A 151 -1.75 3.94 0.71
C GLU A 151 -2.76 2.96 1.28
N VAL A 152 -2.31 2.16 2.25
CA VAL A 152 -3.12 1.18 2.94
C VAL A 152 -3.36 1.71 4.34
N GLU A 153 -4.55 2.27 4.52
CA GLU A 153 -4.98 2.89 5.75
C GLU A 153 -5.93 1.97 6.52
N PRO A 154 -5.69 1.75 7.82
CA PRO A 154 -6.53 0.92 8.66
C PRO A 154 -8.03 1.26 8.65
N ALA A 155 -8.43 2.52 8.54
CA ALA A 155 -9.84 2.90 8.46
C ALA A 155 -10.26 3.35 7.05
N GLY A 156 -9.36 4.04 6.33
CA GLY A 156 -9.59 4.53 4.96
C GLY A 156 -9.63 3.44 3.89
N GLY A 157 -9.05 2.26 4.13
CA GLY A 157 -8.99 1.20 3.13
C GLY A 157 -7.73 1.29 2.28
N VAL A 158 -7.87 1.11 0.97
CA VAL A 158 -6.75 1.15 0.03
C VAL A 158 -6.97 2.27 -0.97
N LEU A 159 -6.07 3.25 -0.99
CA LEU A 159 -6.03 4.34 -1.96
C LEU A 159 -4.90 4.08 -2.96
N LEU A 160 -5.23 4.04 -4.25
CA LEU A 160 -4.27 4.02 -5.35
C LEU A 160 -4.26 5.38 -6.00
N THR A 161 -3.06 5.95 -6.14
CA THR A 161 -2.83 7.16 -6.92
C THR A 161 -1.95 6.81 -8.12
N ILE A 162 -2.43 7.09 -9.33
CA ILE A 162 -1.87 6.61 -10.59
C ILE A 162 -1.63 7.79 -11.54
N GLY A 163 -0.43 7.87 -12.12
CA GLY A 163 -0.02 9.02 -12.94
C GLY A 163 -0.27 8.94 -14.43
N ASN A 164 -0.99 7.93 -14.91
CA ASN A 164 -1.47 7.89 -16.27
C ASN A 164 -2.76 7.07 -16.39
N GLU A 165 -3.56 7.41 -17.39
CA GLU A 165 -4.88 6.82 -17.64
C GLU A 165 -4.81 5.33 -18.01
N GLY A 166 -3.84 4.92 -18.82
CA GLY A 166 -3.71 3.51 -19.24
C GLY A 166 -3.48 2.54 -18.08
N LEU A 167 -2.66 2.93 -17.09
CA LEU A 167 -2.50 2.15 -15.85
C LEU A 167 -3.78 2.17 -15.01
N ALA A 168 -4.50 3.29 -14.98
CA ALA A 168 -5.77 3.39 -14.26
C ALA A 168 -6.84 2.47 -14.87
N ASP A 169 -6.93 2.39 -16.19
CA ASP A 169 -7.81 1.46 -16.90
C ASP A 169 -7.51 0.00 -16.57
N GLU A 170 -6.23 -0.36 -16.51
CA GLU A 170 -5.81 -1.71 -16.13
C GLU A 170 -6.17 -2.05 -14.68
N VAL A 171 -6.03 -1.10 -13.74
CA VAL A 171 -6.46 -1.24 -12.35
C VAL A 171 -7.96 -1.50 -12.27
N ARG A 172 -8.77 -0.72 -12.98
CA ARG A 172 -10.24 -0.92 -13.04
C ARG A 172 -10.57 -2.31 -13.55
N ALA A 173 -9.95 -2.72 -14.67
CA ALA A 173 -10.19 -4.02 -15.28
C ALA A 173 -9.87 -5.18 -14.31
N VAL A 174 -8.83 -5.06 -13.47
CA VAL A 174 -8.55 -6.05 -12.42
C VAL A 174 -9.61 -6.01 -11.35
N ALA A 175 -9.90 -4.85 -10.78
CA ALA A 175 -10.84 -4.73 -9.68
C ALA A 175 -12.26 -5.20 -10.06
N ASP A 176 -12.72 -4.90 -11.28
CA ASP A 176 -14.02 -5.34 -11.78
C ASP A 176 -14.14 -6.87 -11.86
N ALA A 177 -13.05 -7.58 -12.19
CA ALA A 177 -13.07 -9.05 -12.20
C ALA A 177 -13.40 -9.64 -10.82
N PHE A 178 -12.97 -8.97 -9.74
CA PHE A 178 -13.25 -9.40 -8.36
C PHE A 178 -14.63 -9.02 -7.84
N ARG A 179 -15.38 -8.17 -8.57
CA ARG A 179 -16.79 -7.85 -8.28
C ARG A 179 -17.73 -8.94 -8.78
N THR A 180 -17.35 -9.63 -9.86
CA THR A 180 -18.16 -10.65 -10.51
C THR A 180 -18.02 -12.06 -9.93
N ASP A 181 -17.06 -12.28 -9.02
CA ASP A 181 -16.79 -13.54 -8.30
C ASP A 181 -17.30 -13.51 -6.85
#